data_AF-A0A8E0VII3-F1
#
_entry.id   AF-A0A8E0VII3-F1
#
_cell.length_a   1.000
_cell.length_b   1.000
_cell.length_c   1.000
_cell.angle_alpha   90.00
_cell.angle_beta   90.00
_cell.angle_gamma   90.00
#
_symmetry.space_group_name_H-M   'P 1'
#
loop_
_entity.id
_entity.type
_entity.pdbx_description
1 polymer ?
#
loop_
_entity_poly.entity_id
_entity_poly.type
_entity_poly.pdbx_seq_one_letter_code
_entity_poly.pdbx_strand_id
1 'polypeptide(L)'
;MFTDLPSNRLMKDAEKITKTSGGKSANFRSSLIHPVYLSYRRAPRESGIDRLAVTDMCIIIPAKHETCPPAFNQVADSLNSNPLVNQMYLCFRKSLIKQHIIAYDPEVLSWHRVREPSVDFEPTDSENVKSSDQENTAPANKSMHNTLDPDIRQVANFCLPWGAAIESWSVEQEPPQPNFFTFVLTNEAYHRLYGVAFTFYEPYDLSQLDMDKCYRLGVDPELFMSWKSSQSSFPYEPDVEEEKRIATIQKHFTTARIGDRVVGVTKTMCLLSRWSFPVAFINFLAFLYSRWQPAAKDDPIPFEKYLAYFLCEVPFPTQIMPHVMVELCAAPILLSFPEDHDAVFK
;
A
#
# COMPACT_ATOMS: atom_id res chain seq x y z
N MET A 1 0.90 24.76 -3.90
CA MET A 1 1.83 25.90 -3.93
C MET A 1 1.53 26.62 -5.22
N PHE A 2 0.78 27.70 -5.12
CA PHE A 2 0.25 28.38 -6.31
C PHE A 2 0.62 29.85 -6.21
N THR A 3 1.17 30.39 -7.30
CA THR A 3 1.31 31.82 -7.49
C THR A 3 -0.09 32.40 -7.68
N ASP A 4 -0.49 33.31 -6.80
CA ASP A 4 -1.82 33.94 -6.86
C ASP A 4 -1.89 34.89 -8.07
N LEU A 5 -2.37 34.38 -9.19
CA LEU A 5 -2.68 35.12 -10.40
C LEU A 5 -4.19 35.32 -10.50
N PRO A 6 -4.67 36.35 -11.20
CA PRO A 6 -6.11 36.60 -11.39
C PRO A 6 -6.88 35.41 -11.99
N SER A 7 -6.19 34.52 -12.70
CA SER A 7 -6.74 33.31 -13.34
C SER A 7 -6.77 32.06 -12.43
N ASN A 8 -6.12 32.07 -11.26
CA ASN A 8 -6.03 30.91 -10.36
C ASN A 8 -6.30 31.32 -8.91
N ARG A 9 -7.56 31.19 -8.49
CA ARG A 9 -7.99 31.50 -7.13
C ARG A 9 -7.37 30.50 -6.15
N LEU A 10 -6.67 31.01 -5.13
CA LEU A 10 -6.14 30.19 -4.05
C LEU A 10 -7.26 29.36 -3.37
N MET A 11 -6.90 28.14 -2.94
CA MET A 11 -7.77 27.33 -2.10
C MET A 11 -8.04 28.07 -0.76
N LYS A 12 -9.22 27.84 -0.17
CA LYS A 12 -9.70 28.61 1.01
C LYS A 12 -8.79 28.52 2.24
N ASP A 13 -8.01 27.45 2.34
CA ASP A 13 -7.12 27.09 3.44
C ASP A 13 -5.63 27.36 3.13
N ALA A 14 -5.35 28.04 2.01
CA ALA A 14 -3.98 28.39 1.64
C ALA A 14 -3.50 29.65 2.38
N GLU A 15 -2.31 29.57 2.96
CA GLU A 15 -1.63 30.70 3.57
C GLU A 15 -0.68 31.36 2.56
N LYS A 16 -0.71 32.69 2.50
CA LYS A 16 0.15 33.49 1.62
C LYS A 16 1.31 34.09 2.41
N ILE A 17 2.52 33.90 1.94
CA ILE A 17 3.72 34.52 2.51
C ILE A 17 3.88 35.91 1.90
N THR A 18 3.36 36.94 2.57
CA THR A 18 3.41 38.33 2.10
C THR A 18 4.63 39.10 2.60
N LYS A 19 5.24 38.63 3.68
CA LYS A 19 6.41 39.26 4.32
C LYS A 19 7.51 38.23 4.57
N THR A 20 8.74 38.69 4.47
CA THR A 20 9.94 37.99 4.92
C THR A 20 9.99 37.94 6.46
N SER A 21 10.84 37.08 7.04
CA SER A 21 11.05 37.02 8.50
C SER A 21 11.50 38.36 9.10
N GLY A 22 12.19 39.20 8.32
CA GLY A 22 12.57 40.57 8.69
C GLY A 22 11.51 41.64 8.40
N GLY A 23 10.27 41.26 8.07
CA GLY A 23 9.14 42.18 7.87
C GLY A 23 9.08 42.91 6.52
N LYS A 24 10.07 42.71 5.63
CA LYS A 24 10.06 43.27 4.26
C LYS A 24 9.06 42.53 3.36
N SER A 25 8.56 43.19 2.32
CA SER A 25 7.69 42.55 1.31
C SER A 25 8.34 41.32 0.69
N ALA A 26 7.60 40.21 0.60
CA ALA A 26 8.00 38.97 -0.05
C ALA A 26 7.46 38.85 -1.49
N ASN A 27 7.15 39.98 -2.13
CA ASN A 27 6.69 40.00 -3.52
C ASN A 27 7.84 39.62 -4.46
N PHE A 28 7.65 38.58 -5.29
CA PHE A 28 8.62 38.16 -6.30
C PHE A 28 8.67 39.08 -7.52
N ARG A 29 7.68 39.97 -7.66
CA ARG A 29 7.64 40.98 -8.72
C ARG A 29 8.04 42.35 -8.20
N SER A 30 8.69 43.12 -9.05
CA SER A 30 9.01 44.53 -8.74
C SER A 30 7.78 45.45 -8.83
N SER A 31 6.71 45.02 -9.51
CA SER A 31 5.47 45.80 -9.65
C SER A 31 4.49 45.54 -8.52
N LEU A 32 3.83 46.60 -8.06
CA LEU A 32 2.78 46.57 -7.03
C LEU A 32 1.39 46.31 -7.62
N ILE A 33 1.21 46.44 -8.94
CA ILE A 33 -0.11 46.36 -9.59
C ILE A 33 -0.61 44.91 -9.65
N HIS A 34 0.30 43.93 -9.79
CA HIS A 34 -0.02 42.49 -9.77
C HIS A 34 1.07 41.73 -9.01
N PRO A 35 1.08 41.79 -7.66
CA PRO A 35 2.12 41.17 -6.86
C PRO A 35 2.00 39.64 -6.88
N VAL A 36 3.14 38.95 -6.87
CA VAL A 36 3.21 37.48 -6.80
C VAL A 36 3.88 37.09 -5.50
N TYR A 37 3.21 36.21 -4.77
CA TYR A 37 3.68 35.68 -3.49
C TYR A 37 3.65 34.16 -3.52
N LEU A 38 4.50 33.54 -2.71
CA LEU A 38 4.41 32.12 -2.44
C LEU A 38 3.21 31.85 -1.54
N SER A 39 2.45 30.81 -1.87
CA SER A 39 1.40 30.27 -1.00
C SER A 39 1.67 28.81 -0.69
N TYR A 40 1.33 28.40 0.53
CA TYR A 40 1.42 27.01 0.95
C TYR A 40 0.15 26.60 1.68
N ARG A 41 0.01 25.30 1.85
CA ARG A 41 -0.99 24.70 2.72
C ARG A 41 -0.30 23.66 3.57
N ARG A 42 -0.60 23.65 4.86
CA ARG A 42 -0.23 22.53 5.75
C ARG A 42 -1.39 21.55 5.79
N ALA A 43 -1.06 20.26 5.80
CA ALA A 43 -2.05 19.23 5.99
C ALA A 43 -2.69 19.38 7.38
N PRO A 44 -4.02 19.23 7.53
CA PRO A 44 -4.66 19.13 8.84
C PRO A 44 -4.04 18.01 9.68
N ARG A 45 -4.17 18.08 11.02
CA ARG A 45 -3.61 17.07 11.93
C ARG A 45 -4.19 15.67 11.70
N GLU A 46 -5.41 15.64 11.18
CA GLU A 46 -6.16 14.42 10.87
C GLU A 46 -5.71 13.77 9.55
N SER A 47 -4.83 14.42 8.80
CA SER A 47 -4.38 13.90 7.50
C SER A 47 -3.68 12.56 7.66
N GLY A 48 -4.13 11.58 6.89
CA GLY A 48 -3.49 10.27 6.85
C GLY A 48 -2.01 10.33 6.46
N ILE A 49 -1.26 9.33 6.92
CA ILE A 49 0.21 9.27 6.79
C ILE A 49 0.71 9.06 5.35
N ASP A 50 -0.13 8.54 4.45
CA ASP A 50 0.21 8.28 3.05
C ASP A 50 0.05 9.50 2.13
N ARG A 51 -0.05 10.70 2.71
CA ARG A 51 -0.19 11.94 1.93
C ARG A 51 1.17 12.45 1.48
N LEU A 52 1.27 12.79 0.19
CA LEU A 52 2.44 13.46 -0.35
C LEU A 52 2.57 14.88 0.19
N ALA A 53 3.77 15.23 0.62
CA ALA A 53 4.13 16.57 1.04
C ALA A 53 5.26 17.12 0.16
N VAL A 54 5.37 18.45 0.11
CA VAL A 54 6.50 19.10 -0.55
C VAL A 54 7.73 18.90 0.32
N THR A 55 8.72 18.18 -0.18
CA THR A 55 9.96 17.84 0.54
C THR A 55 11.14 18.69 0.11
N ASP A 56 11.09 19.25 -1.09
CA ASP A 56 12.19 20.02 -1.66
C ASP A 56 11.69 21.06 -2.66
N MET A 57 12.42 22.15 -2.80
CA MET A 57 12.13 23.27 -3.70
C MET A 57 13.42 23.87 -4.25
N CYS A 58 13.42 24.22 -5.53
CA CYS A 58 14.51 24.95 -6.16
C CYS A 58 13.98 25.95 -7.19
N ILE A 59 14.82 26.92 -7.56
CA ILE A 59 14.53 27.86 -8.64
C ILE A 59 15.46 27.52 -9.79
N ILE A 60 14.90 27.49 -11.01
CA ILE A 60 15.67 27.32 -12.24
C ILE A 60 15.62 28.59 -13.09
N ILE A 61 16.69 28.83 -13.84
CA ILE A 61 16.87 29.95 -14.77
C ILE A 61 17.22 29.38 -16.16
N PRO A 62 16.23 29.19 -17.06
CA PRO A 62 16.46 28.60 -18.37
C PRO A 62 17.49 29.34 -19.24
N ALA A 63 17.64 30.66 -19.05
CA ALA A 63 18.66 31.47 -19.73
C ALA A 63 20.11 31.06 -19.37
N LYS A 64 20.30 30.32 -18.28
CA LYS A 64 21.57 29.71 -17.87
C LYS A 64 21.66 28.23 -18.25
N HIS A 65 20.77 27.76 -19.12
CA HIS A 65 20.65 26.34 -19.50
C HIS A 65 20.29 25.41 -18.34
N GLU A 66 19.60 25.92 -17.31
CA GLU A 66 19.07 25.10 -16.22
C GLU A 66 17.71 24.50 -16.61
N THR A 67 17.48 23.24 -16.24
CA THR A 67 16.24 22.50 -16.51
C THR A 67 15.61 22.00 -15.21
N CYS A 68 14.30 21.73 -15.22
CA CYS A 68 13.60 21.13 -14.08
C CYS A 68 14.30 19.81 -13.68
N PRO A 69 14.71 19.64 -12.40
CA PRO A 69 15.39 18.42 -11.97
C PRO A 69 14.50 17.17 -12.10
N PRO A 70 15.08 15.97 -12.24
CA PRO A 70 14.32 14.72 -12.23
C PRO A 70 13.45 14.57 -10.98
N ALA A 71 12.21 14.10 -11.14
CA ALA A 71 11.20 13.96 -10.08
C ALA A 71 10.72 15.28 -9.43
N PHE A 72 11.10 16.44 -9.96
CA PHE A 72 10.50 17.73 -9.59
C PHE A 72 9.37 18.08 -10.55
N ASN A 73 8.40 18.84 -10.05
CA ASN A 73 7.35 19.47 -10.83
C ASN A 73 7.67 20.96 -10.95
N GLN A 74 7.63 21.50 -12.16
CA GLN A 74 7.80 22.92 -12.42
C GLN A 74 6.45 23.64 -12.34
N VAL A 75 6.41 24.77 -11.63
CA VAL A 75 5.26 25.68 -11.67
C VAL A 75 5.21 26.35 -13.05
N ALA A 76 4.04 26.34 -13.70
CA ALA A 76 3.86 26.81 -15.07
C ALA A 76 4.25 28.29 -15.25
N ASP A 77 3.88 29.13 -14.28
CA ASP A 77 4.12 30.56 -14.34
C ASP A 77 5.52 30.94 -13.85
N SER A 78 6.15 31.89 -14.56
CA SER A 78 7.42 32.45 -14.11
C SER A 78 7.23 33.34 -12.87
N LEU A 79 8.20 33.27 -11.95
CA LEU A 79 8.25 34.11 -10.76
C LEU A 79 8.39 35.60 -11.09
N ASN A 80 8.99 35.91 -12.24
CA ASN A 80 9.04 37.26 -12.77
C ASN A 80 8.15 37.41 -14.01
N SER A 81 7.73 38.65 -14.27
CA SER A 81 6.87 38.99 -15.41
C SER A 81 7.50 40.05 -16.31
N ASN A 82 8.77 40.39 -16.07
CA ASN A 82 9.47 41.39 -16.86
C ASN A 82 10.15 40.70 -18.05
N PRO A 83 9.73 40.96 -19.31
CA PRO A 83 10.33 40.35 -20.48
C PRO A 83 11.81 40.73 -20.69
N LEU A 84 12.30 41.76 -20.01
CA LEU A 84 13.70 42.20 -20.04
C LEU A 84 14.59 41.45 -19.03
N VAL A 85 14.01 40.63 -18.15
CA VAL A 85 14.74 39.87 -17.12
C VAL A 85 14.64 38.39 -17.45
N ASN A 86 15.72 37.64 -17.19
CA ASN A 86 15.74 36.19 -17.37
C ASN A 86 14.60 35.55 -16.57
N GLN A 87 13.74 34.78 -17.24
CA GLN A 87 12.65 34.08 -16.60
C GLN A 87 13.17 33.10 -15.54
N MET A 88 12.46 33.04 -14.41
CA MET A 88 12.76 32.16 -13.28
C MET A 88 11.55 31.29 -12.98
N TYR A 89 11.77 30.01 -12.71
CA TYR A 89 10.68 29.08 -12.41
C TYR A 89 10.93 28.34 -11.10
N LEU A 90 9.86 28.20 -10.31
CA LEU A 90 9.88 27.41 -9.10
C LEU A 90 9.63 25.94 -9.46
N CYS A 91 10.52 25.07 -9.01
CA CYS A 91 10.35 23.63 -9.08
C CYS A 91 10.20 23.07 -7.67
N PHE A 92 9.37 22.04 -7.50
CA PHE A 92 9.19 21.38 -6.21
C PHE A 92 9.08 19.86 -6.35
N ARG A 93 9.61 19.14 -5.37
CA ARG A 93 9.43 17.69 -5.25
C ARG A 93 8.36 17.38 -4.23
N LYS A 94 7.44 16.48 -4.59
CA LYS A 94 6.48 15.89 -3.67
C LYS A 94 6.88 14.44 -3.39
N SER A 95 6.89 14.07 -2.13
CA SER A 95 7.21 12.70 -1.70
C SER A 95 6.42 12.35 -0.44
N LEU A 96 6.31 11.05 -0.17
CA LEU A 96 5.79 10.58 1.12
C LEU A 96 6.76 11.00 2.23
N ILE A 97 6.23 11.48 3.34
CA ILE A 97 7.01 11.71 4.55
C ILE A 97 6.70 10.58 5.52
N LYS A 98 7.50 9.52 5.46
CA LYS A 98 7.41 8.42 6.43
C LYS A 98 8.34 8.74 7.59
N GLN A 99 7.75 9.21 8.68
CA GLN A 99 8.41 9.30 9.98
C GLN A 99 8.01 8.09 10.81
N HIS A 100 8.88 7.66 11.73
CA HIS A 100 8.58 6.55 12.65
C HIS A 100 8.29 5.22 11.96
N ILE A 101 9.25 4.76 11.16
CA ILE A 101 9.18 3.52 10.40
C ILE A 101 10.39 2.62 10.72
N ILE A 102 10.13 1.32 10.84
CA ILE A 102 11.12 0.26 10.96
C ILE A 102 10.90 -0.68 9.79
N ALA A 103 11.74 -0.58 8.77
CA ALA A 103 11.75 -1.52 7.66
C ALA A 103 12.53 -2.80 8.02
N TYR A 104 12.08 -3.93 7.50
CA TYR A 104 12.69 -5.24 7.64
C TYR A 104 12.40 -6.12 6.41
N ASP A 105 13.17 -7.19 6.26
CA ASP A 105 13.04 -8.10 5.12
C ASP A 105 11.66 -8.78 5.14
N PRO A 106 10.92 -8.76 4.03
CA PRO A 106 9.61 -9.37 3.97
C PRO A 106 9.73 -10.90 4.00
N GLU A 107 8.79 -11.54 4.69
CA GLU A 107 8.69 -12.98 4.79
C GLU A 107 7.36 -13.48 4.19
N VAL A 108 7.42 -14.66 3.58
CA VAL A 108 6.21 -15.35 3.08
C VAL A 108 5.56 -16.07 4.25
N LEU A 109 4.44 -15.51 4.72
CA LEU A 109 3.69 -16.08 5.85
C LEU A 109 2.93 -17.34 5.45
N SER A 110 2.34 -17.33 4.26
CA SER A 110 1.63 -18.46 3.68
C SER A 110 1.68 -18.37 2.16
N TRP A 111 1.65 -19.52 1.50
CA TRP A 111 1.53 -19.58 0.05
C TRP A 111 0.77 -20.84 -0.35
N HIS A 112 0.10 -20.76 -1.48
CA HIS A 112 -0.61 -21.89 -2.07
C HIS A 112 -0.43 -21.87 -3.58
N ARG A 113 -0.19 -23.05 -4.16
CA ARG A 113 -0.13 -23.23 -5.61
C ARG A 113 -1.31 -24.10 -6.03
N VAL A 114 -2.14 -23.55 -6.91
CA VAL A 114 -3.20 -24.30 -7.57
C VAL A 114 -2.55 -25.40 -8.40
N ARG A 115 -2.92 -26.65 -8.15
CA ARG A 115 -2.45 -27.78 -8.95
C ARG A 115 -3.15 -27.72 -10.30
N GLU A 116 -2.38 -27.83 -11.38
CA GLU A 116 -2.98 -28.10 -12.69
C GLU A 116 -3.71 -29.46 -12.57
N PRO A 117 -4.96 -29.58 -13.07
CA PRO A 117 -5.60 -30.88 -13.17
C PRO A 117 -4.64 -31.79 -13.95
N SER A 118 -4.23 -32.91 -13.35
CA SER A 118 -3.46 -33.90 -14.09
C SER A 118 -4.28 -34.29 -15.31
N VAL A 119 -3.66 -34.22 -16.48
CA VAL A 119 -4.20 -34.84 -17.68
C VAL A 119 -4.02 -36.34 -17.46
N ASP A 120 -4.96 -36.97 -16.77
CA ASP A 120 -4.99 -38.42 -16.61
C ASP A 120 -5.42 -39.03 -17.95
N PHE A 121 -4.50 -39.65 -18.69
CA PHE A 121 -4.78 -40.77 -19.59
C PHE A 121 -3.48 -41.48 -20.01
N GLU A 122 -3.19 -42.61 -19.38
CA GLU A 122 -2.83 -43.84 -20.11
C GLU A 122 -3.57 -45.01 -19.46
N PRO A 123 -4.43 -45.75 -20.19
CA PRO A 123 -4.94 -47.02 -19.73
C PRO A 123 -3.86 -48.06 -19.99
N THR A 124 -3.17 -48.51 -18.95
CA THR A 124 -2.37 -49.72 -19.04
C THR A 124 -3.26 -50.91 -18.69
N ASP A 125 -3.72 -51.59 -19.74
CA ASP A 125 -4.21 -52.96 -19.64
C ASP A 125 -3.09 -53.83 -19.06
N SER A 126 -3.26 -54.28 -17.82
CA SER A 126 -2.82 -55.62 -17.42
C SER A 126 -3.39 -55.97 -16.06
N GLU A 127 -4.27 -56.97 -16.07
CA GLU A 127 -4.64 -57.78 -14.93
C GLU A 127 -3.39 -58.23 -14.16
N ASN A 128 -3.37 -58.01 -12.84
CA ASN A 128 -3.05 -59.10 -11.90
C ASN A 128 -3.39 -58.72 -10.46
N VAL A 129 -4.24 -59.56 -9.89
CA VAL A 129 -4.69 -59.61 -8.51
C VAL A 129 -3.51 -59.83 -7.55
N LYS A 130 -3.46 -59.07 -6.45
CA LYS A 130 -3.22 -59.61 -5.09
C LYS A 130 -3.62 -58.63 -4.00
N SER A 131 -4.51 -59.13 -3.15
CA SER A 131 -4.98 -58.60 -1.88
C SER A 131 -3.87 -58.52 -0.82
N SER A 132 -3.81 -57.40 -0.09
CA SER A 132 -3.45 -57.39 1.34
C SER A 132 -3.85 -56.05 1.97
N ASP A 133 -4.66 -56.17 3.02
CA ASP A 133 -5.08 -55.11 3.93
C ASP A 133 -3.89 -54.35 4.55
N GLN A 134 -3.97 -53.02 4.65
CA GLN A 134 -3.48 -52.27 5.82
C GLN A 134 -3.86 -50.77 5.79
N GLU A 135 -4.72 -50.42 6.74
CA GLU A 135 -4.79 -49.19 7.55
C GLU A 135 -4.63 -47.79 6.90
N ASN A 136 -5.79 -47.12 6.87
CA ASN A 136 -5.97 -45.68 6.94
C ASN A 136 -5.02 -45.03 7.96
N THR A 137 -4.06 -44.22 7.48
CA THR A 137 -3.45 -43.17 8.29
C THR A 137 -3.44 -41.87 7.50
N ALA A 138 -4.23 -40.89 7.95
CA ALA A 138 -4.20 -39.52 7.44
C ALA A 138 -2.78 -38.93 7.61
N PRO A 139 -2.24 -38.17 6.65
CA PRO A 139 -0.95 -37.52 6.87
C PRO A 139 -1.17 -36.34 7.82
N ALA A 140 -0.75 -36.55 9.07
CA ALA A 140 -0.66 -35.55 10.10
C ALA A 140 0.26 -34.39 9.68
N ASN A 141 -0.16 -33.19 10.08
CA ASN A 141 0.59 -31.93 10.08
C ASN A 141 2.07 -32.13 10.44
N LYS A 142 2.94 -32.19 9.44
CA LYS A 142 4.38 -31.99 9.60
C LYS A 142 4.71 -30.55 9.19
N SER A 143 5.01 -29.74 10.20
CA SER A 143 5.92 -28.58 10.18
C SER A 143 6.35 -28.11 8.77
N MET A 144 5.68 -27.07 8.25
CA MET A 144 5.96 -26.41 6.97
C MET A 144 7.22 -25.51 6.97
N HIS A 145 8.12 -25.67 7.95
CA HIS A 145 9.47 -25.16 7.81
C HIS A 145 10.34 -26.20 7.09
N ASN A 146 11.03 -25.77 6.03
CA ASN A 146 11.94 -26.50 5.13
C ASN A 146 11.22 -27.03 3.87
N THR A 147 11.19 -26.36 2.72
CA THR A 147 12.12 -25.41 2.10
C THR A 147 11.27 -24.60 1.13
N LEU A 148 11.07 -23.30 1.36
CA LEU A 148 10.37 -22.46 0.40
C LEU A 148 11.15 -22.45 -0.91
N ASP A 149 10.48 -22.61 -2.04
CA ASP A 149 11.07 -22.42 -3.37
C ASP A 149 11.77 -21.04 -3.39
N PRO A 150 13.07 -20.94 -3.73
CA PRO A 150 13.80 -19.69 -3.77
C PRO A 150 13.10 -18.61 -4.62
N ASP A 151 12.32 -19.01 -5.63
CA ASP A 151 11.53 -18.10 -6.45
C ASP A 151 10.40 -17.45 -5.65
N ILE A 152 9.77 -18.19 -4.72
CA ILE A 152 8.69 -17.70 -3.86
C ILE A 152 9.23 -16.73 -2.80
N ARG A 153 10.46 -16.93 -2.30
CA ARG A 153 11.09 -15.95 -1.40
C ARG A 153 11.34 -14.61 -2.10
N GLN A 154 11.71 -14.64 -3.37
CA GLN A 154 11.91 -13.41 -4.14
C GLN A 154 10.59 -12.67 -4.34
N VAL A 155 9.47 -13.37 -4.56
CA VAL A 155 8.13 -12.76 -4.70
C VAL A 155 7.82 -11.81 -3.55
N ALA A 156 8.18 -12.15 -2.30
CA ALA A 156 7.95 -11.28 -1.15
C ALA A 156 8.59 -9.88 -1.30
N ASN A 157 9.80 -9.81 -1.87
CA ASN A 157 10.48 -8.54 -2.15
C ASN A 157 9.78 -7.75 -3.25
N PHE A 158 9.23 -8.42 -4.26
CA PHE A 158 8.40 -7.74 -5.27
C PHE A 158 7.09 -7.24 -4.66
N CYS A 159 6.51 -8.00 -3.72
CA CYS A 159 5.29 -7.63 -3.02
C CYS A 159 5.47 -6.51 -1.98
N LEU A 160 6.70 -6.24 -1.55
CA LEU A 160 7.04 -5.18 -0.60
C LEU A 160 8.39 -4.58 -1.02
N PRO A 161 8.43 -3.77 -2.11
CA PRO A 161 9.67 -3.29 -2.70
C PRO A 161 10.45 -2.33 -1.78
N TRP A 162 9.80 -1.79 -0.76
CA TRP A 162 10.41 -0.95 0.27
C TRP A 162 10.70 -1.71 1.57
N GLY A 163 10.59 -3.04 1.54
CA GLY A 163 10.59 -3.90 2.71
C GLY A 163 9.23 -3.97 3.39
N ALA A 164 9.06 -4.96 4.26
CA ALA A 164 7.99 -4.94 5.24
C ALA A 164 8.30 -3.86 6.28
N ALA A 165 7.28 -3.25 6.86
CA ALA A 165 7.44 -2.12 7.74
C ALA A 165 6.55 -2.21 8.97
N ILE A 166 7.12 -1.85 10.11
CA ILE A 166 6.37 -1.41 11.28
C ILE A 166 6.33 0.11 11.22
N GLU A 167 5.15 0.69 11.28
CA GLU A 167 4.94 2.13 11.19
C GLU A 167 4.11 2.58 12.40
N SER A 168 4.31 3.82 12.83
CA SER A 168 3.43 4.42 13.83
C SER A 168 2.96 5.81 13.43
N TRP A 169 1.75 6.14 13.84
CA TRP A 169 1.10 7.42 13.56
C TRP A 169 0.41 7.96 14.79
N SER A 170 0.06 9.25 14.75
CA SER A 170 -0.70 9.88 15.83
C SER A 170 -2.13 9.35 15.84
N VAL A 171 -2.71 9.20 17.02
CA VAL A 171 -4.13 8.87 17.22
C VAL A 171 -5.09 9.84 16.53
N GLU A 172 -4.63 11.06 16.25
CA GLU A 172 -5.39 12.07 15.51
C GLU A 172 -5.42 11.81 14.00
N GLN A 173 -4.42 11.09 13.45
CA GLN A 173 -4.27 10.84 12.02
C GLN A 173 -5.11 9.65 11.56
N GLU A 174 -5.66 9.75 10.34
CA GLU A 174 -6.29 8.60 9.70
C GLU A 174 -5.28 7.45 9.48
N PRO A 175 -5.68 6.19 9.78
CA PRO A 175 -4.85 5.02 9.48
C PRO A 175 -4.46 4.93 8.00
N PRO A 176 -3.31 4.32 7.70
CA PRO A 176 -2.87 4.13 6.32
C PRO A 176 -3.88 3.33 5.50
N GLN A 177 -3.99 3.68 4.24
CA GLN A 177 -4.93 3.02 3.33
C GLN A 177 -4.26 1.85 2.61
N PRO A 178 -5.02 0.79 2.26
CA PRO A 178 -4.48 -0.25 1.41
C PRO A 178 -4.02 0.31 0.06
N ASN A 179 -2.98 -0.29 -0.49
CA ASN A 179 -2.43 0.05 -1.79
C ASN A 179 -2.24 -1.21 -2.65
N PHE A 180 -2.26 -1.02 -3.96
CA PHE A 180 -2.11 -2.08 -4.94
C PHE A 180 -0.98 -1.75 -5.89
N PHE A 181 -0.27 -2.76 -6.36
CA PHE A 181 0.64 -2.60 -7.47
C PHE A 181 0.78 -3.92 -8.22
N THR A 182 1.29 -3.81 -9.44
CA THR A 182 1.53 -4.95 -10.32
C THR A 182 3.01 -5.04 -10.64
N PHE A 183 3.47 -6.25 -10.89
CA PHE A 183 4.84 -6.52 -11.29
C PHE A 183 4.89 -7.72 -12.24
N VAL A 184 6.01 -7.89 -12.93
CA VAL A 184 6.25 -9.02 -13.81
C VAL A 184 7.57 -9.67 -13.43
N LEU A 185 7.51 -10.97 -13.13
CA LEU A 185 8.69 -11.81 -12.94
C LEU A 185 8.99 -12.48 -14.28
N THR A 186 10.24 -12.43 -14.71
CA THR A 186 10.69 -13.13 -15.91
C THR A 186 11.76 -14.12 -15.49
N ASN A 187 11.56 -15.41 -15.79
CA ASN A 187 12.55 -16.43 -15.49
C ASN A 187 13.62 -16.53 -16.60
N GLU A 188 14.61 -17.40 -16.40
CA GLU A 188 15.71 -17.62 -17.36
C GLU A 188 15.23 -18.14 -18.73
N ALA A 189 14.08 -18.82 -18.76
CA ALA A 189 13.42 -19.30 -19.98
C ALA A 189 12.55 -18.23 -20.66
N TYR A 190 12.64 -16.96 -20.24
CA TYR A 190 11.82 -15.84 -20.72
C TYR A 190 10.31 -15.99 -20.49
N HIS A 191 9.88 -16.92 -19.63
CA HIS A 191 8.50 -17.01 -19.21
C HIS A 191 8.16 -15.91 -18.21
N ARG A 192 7.03 -15.26 -18.44
CA ARG A 192 6.51 -14.18 -17.60
C ARG A 192 5.49 -14.70 -16.60
N LEU A 193 5.60 -14.24 -15.36
CA LEU A 193 4.59 -14.36 -14.33
C LEU A 193 4.14 -12.96 -13.92
N TYR A 194 2.85 -12.70 -14.07
CA TYR A 194 2.21 -11.45 -13.73
C TYR A 194 1.76 -11.52 -12.28
N GLY A 195 2.27 -10.58 -11.47
CA GLY A 195 1.94 -10.44 -10.06
C GLY A 195 1.05 -9.24 -9.81
N VAL A 196 0.06 -9.44 -8.95
CA VAL A 196 -0.76 -8.37 -8.38
C VAL A 196 -0.68 -8.51 -6.88
N ALA A 197 -0.26 -7.44 -6.21
CA ALA A 197 -0.15 -7.41 -4.76
C ALA A 197 -1.06 -6.34 -4.17
N PHE A 198 -1.73 -6.72 -3.08
CA PHE A 198 -2.61 -5.91 -2.25
C PHE A 198 -1.94 -5.74 -0.90
N THR A 199 -1.38 -4.57 -0.64
CA THR A 199 -0.70 -4.25 0.61
C THR A 199 -1.63 -3.49 1.53
N PHE A 200 -1.69 -3.90 2.79
CA PHE A 200 -2.54 -3.31 3.82
C PHE A 200 -1.80 -3.32 5.16
N TYR A 201 -2.45 -2.79 6.19
CA TYR A 201 -1.87 -2.69 7.52
C TYR A 201 -2.72 -3.48 8.53
N GLU A 202 -2.04 -4.07 9.51
CA GLU A 202 -2.65 -4.73 10.66
C GLU A 202 -2.15 -4.07 11.95
N PRO A 203 -2.93 -4.12 13.05
CA PRO A 203 -2.45 -3.68 14.36
C PRO A 203 -1.21 -4.49 14.75
N TYR A 204 -0.14 -3.81 15.14
CA TYR A 204 1.09 -4.48 15.55
C TYR A 204 0.88 -5.16 16.91
N ASP A 205 1.44 -6.36 17.07
CA ASP A 205 1.47 -7.06 18.34
C ASP A 205 2.42 -6.35 19.32
N LEU A 206 1.84 -5.56 20.22
CA LEU A 206 2.56 -4.76 21.20
C LEU A 206 3.46 -5.60 22.13
N SER A 207 3.22 -6.91 22.27
CA SER A 207 4.10 -7.80 23.05
C SER A 207 5.49 -7.96 22.41
N GLN A 208 5.59 -7.71 21.10
CA GLN A 208 6.83 -7.74 20.31
C GLN A 208 7.51 -6.38 20.22
N LEU A 209 6.99 -5.35 20.90
CA LEU A 209 7.72 -4.09 21.06
C LEU A 209 8.87 -4.26 22.05
N ASP A 210 9.95 -3.56 21.76
CA ASP A 210 11.10 -3.41 22.65
C ASP A 210 11.48 -1.93 22.70
N MET A 211 12.43 -1.59 23.57
CA MET A 211 12.84 -0.20 23.78
C MET A 211 13.39 0.44 22.51
N ASP A 212 14.16 -0.30 21.69
CA ASP A 212 14.69 0.22 20.41
C ASP A 212 13.56 0.57 19.45
N LYS A 213 12.59 -0.34 19.32
CA LYS A 213 11.40 -0.12 18.51
C LYS A 213 10.59 1.06 19.01
N CYS A 214 10.41 1.23 20.32
CA CYS A 214 9.71 2.39 20.88
C CYS A 214 10.37 3.70 20.47
N TYR A 215 11.69 3.83 20.63
CA TYR A 215 12.42 5.04 20.21
C TYR A 215 12.27 5.32 18.72
N ARG A 216 12.45 4.31 17.87
CA ARG A 216 12.36 4.45 16.40
C ARG A 216 10.95 4.76 15.93
N LEU A 217 9.95 4.20 16.60
CA LEU A 217 8.53 4.42 16.33
C LEU A 217 7.98 5.65 17.09
N GLY A 218 8.81 6.40 17.81
CA GLY A 218 8.36 7.56 18.58
C GLY A 218 7.27 7.24 19.60
N VAL A 219 7.23 6.00 20.10
CA VAL A 219 6.35 5.58 21.20
C VAL A 219 7.05 5.92 22.51
N ASP A 220 6.35 6.58 23.42
CA ASP A 220 6.89 6.91 24.74
C ASP A 220 7.28 5.63 25.51
N PRO A 221 8.56 5.44 25.86
CA PRO A 221 9.00 4.24 26.57
C PRO A 221 8.40 4.08 27.97
N GLU A 222 8.07 5.16 28.67
CA GLU A 222 7.45 5.09 30.00
C GLU A 222 6.02 4.54 29.89
N LEU A 223 5.27 5.00 28.88
CA LEU A 223 3.92 4.51 28.60
C LEU A 223 3.94 3.04 28.16
N PHE A 224 4.93 2.65 27.35
CA PHE A 224 5.10 1.24 26.97
C PHE A 224 5.38 0.35 28.19
N MET A 225 6.23 0.79 29.13
CA MET A 225 6.52 0.04 30.35
C MET A 225 5.28 -0.07 31.25
N SER A 226 4.49 0.99 31.36
CA SER A 226 3.18 0.96 32.03
C SER A 226 2.27 -0.09 31.40
N TRP A 227 2.13 -0.08 30.07
CA TRP A 227 1.33 -1.04 29.32
C TRP A 227 1.81 -2.48 29.54
N LYS A 228 3.12 -2.73 29.55
CA LYS A 228 3.65 -4.08 29.78
C LYS A 228 3.32 -4.63 31.17
N SER A 229 3.27 -3.76 32.18
CA SER A 229 3.03 -4.16 33.57
C SER A 229 1.54 -4.37 33.90
N SER A 230 0.66 -3.56 33.31
CA SER A 230 -0.74 -3.43 33.72
C SER A 230 -1.75 -3.57 32.57
N GLN A 231 -1.26 -3.74 31.34
CA GLN A 231 -2.01 -3.56 30.09
C GLN A 231 -2.71 -2.19 29.98
N SER A 232 -2.32 -1.21 30.81
CA SER A 232 -2.78 0.17 30.71
C SER A 232 -1.85 0.99 29.82
N SER A 233 -2.39 1.50 28.72
CA SER A 233 -1.70 2.42 27.81
C SER A 233 -1.57 3.85 28.37
N PHE A 234 -2.11 4.14 29.56
CA PHE A 234 -2.16 5.48 30.15
C PHE A 234 -1.77 5.50 31.63
N PRO A 235 -1.11 6.58 32.09
CA PRO A 235 -0.84 6.82 33.51
C PRO A 235 -1.99 7.54 34.23
N TYR A 236 -3.02 7.98 33.50
CA TYR A 236 -4.21 8.69 34.01
C TYR A 236 -5.50 8.11 33.42
N GLU A 237 -6.64 8.36 34.07
CA GLU A 237 -7.95 8.00 33.53
C GLU A 237 -8.24 8.80 32.24
N PRO A 238 -8.42 8.13 31.11
CA PRO A 238 -8.64 8.79 29.84
C PRO A 238 -10.05 9.41 29.78
N ASP A 239 -10.14 10.56 29.10
CA ASP A 239 -11.44 11.18 28.83
C ASP A 239 -12.27 10.30 27.89
N VAL A 240 -13.47 9.93 28.33
CA VAL A 240 -14.38 9.02 27.64
C VAL A 240 -14.77 9.55 26.26
N GLU A 241 -14.90 10.87 26.11
CA GLU A 241 -15.28 11.49 24.84
C GLU A 241 -14.13 11.40 23.82
N GLU A 242 -12.91 11.66 24.29
CA GLU A 242 -11.69 11.53 23.51
C GLU A 242 -11.42 10.08 23.10
N GLU A 243 -11.63 9.11 23.99
CA GLU A 243 -11.49 7.69 23.64
C GLU A 243 -12.46 7.25 22.56
N LYS A 244 -13.72 7.68 22.63
CA LYS A 244 -14.73 7.39 21.60
C LYS A 244 -14.34 8.00 20.26
N ARG A 245 -13.83 9.23 20.26
CA ARG A 245 -13.34 9.91 19.06
C ARG A 245 -12.19 9.13 18.43
N ILE A 246 -11.18 8.76 19.23
CA ILE A 246 -10.01 8.02 18.75
C ILE A 246 -10.41 6.62 18.26
N ALA A 247 -11.27 5.90 18.99
CA ALA A 247 -11.77 4.59 18.57
C ALA A 247 -12.50 4.66 17.22
N THR A 248 -13.22 5.75 16.96
CA THR A 248 -13.90 5.99 15.68
C THR A 248 -12.91 6.17 14.53
N ILE A 249 -11.82 6.90 14.75
CA ILE A 249 -10.77 7.14 13.75
C ILE A 249 -9.94 5.87 13.51
N GLN A 250 -9.43 5.27 14.59
CA GLN A 250 -8.46 4.18 14.55
C GLN A 250 -9.10 2.80 14.34
N LYS A 251 -10.39 2.64 14.65
CA LYS A 251 -11.15 1.41 14.48
C LYS A 251 -10.42 0.23 15.14
N HIS A 252 -10.10 -0.81 14.37
CA HIS A 252 -9.43 -2.01 14.85
C HIS A 252 -7.96 -1.79 15.25
N PHE A 253 -7.33 -0.68 14.84
CA PHE A 253 -5.96 -0.34 15.28
C PHE A 253 -5.88 0.15 16.73
N THR A 254 -7.01 0.44 17.37
CA THR A 254 -7.06 0.84 18.79
C THR A 254 -6.39 -0.19 19.71
N THR A 255 -6.37 -1.47 19.32
CA THR A 255 -5.70 -2.54 20.08
C THR A 255 -4.18 -2.41 20.12
N ALA A 256 -3.58 -1.66 19.19
CA ALA A 256 -2.13 -1.42 19.09
C ALA A 256 -1.76 0.03 19.45
N ARG A 257 -2.51 0.65 20.37
CA ARG A 257 -2.30 2.03 20.83
C ARG A 257 -1.48 2.08 22.12
N ILE A 258 -0.47 2.97 22.14
CA ILE A 258 0.27 3.37 23.34
C ILE A 258 0.33 4.89 23.36
N GLY A 259 -0.30 5.51 24.37
CA GLY A 259 -0.36 6.96 24.49
C GLY A 259 -1.08 7.64 23.32
N ASP A 260 -0.38 8.56 22.67
CA ASP A 260 -0.82 9.30 21.48
C ASP A 260 -0.42 8.62 20.16
N ARG A 261 0.20 7.43 20.21
CA ARG A 261 0.67 6.68 19.04
C ARG A 261 -0.11 5.39 18.86
N VAL A 262 -0.29 5.03 17.59
CA VAL A 262 -0.84 3.76 17.14
C VAL A 262 0.22 3.08 16.28
N VAL A 263 0.44 1.78 16.51
CA VAL A 263 1.47 1.01 15.79
C VAL A 263 0.81 -0.01 14.86
N GLY A 264 1.20 0.02 13.59
CA GLY A 264 0.75 -0.93 12.58
C GLY A 264 1.90 -1.62 11.89
N VAL A 265 1.61 -2.74 11.24
CA VAL A 265 2.55 -3.50 10.42
C VAL A 265 1.98 -3.75 9.04
N THR A 266 2.82 -3.61 8.02
CA THR A 266 2.43 -3.91 6.64
C THR A 266 2.29 -5.41 6.41
N LYS A 267 1.21 -5.80 5.74
CA LYS A 267 0.96 -7.14 5.21
C LYS A 267 0.61 -7.03 3.74
N THR A 268 0.76 -8.13 3.01
CA THR A 268 0.46 -8.15 1.58
C THR A 268 -0.17 -9.49 1.19
N MET A 269 -1.19 -9.43 0.35
CA MET A 269 -1.74 -10.58 -0.37
C MET A 269 -1.32 -10.49 -1.83
N CYS A 270 -0.83 -11.57 -2.42
CA CYS A 270 -0.39 -11.58 -3.80
C CYS A 270 -1.02 -12.71 -4.61
N LEU A 271 -1.47 -12.38 -5.81
CA LEU A 271 -1.80 -13.35 -6.85
C LEU A 271 -0.73 -13.33 -7.93
N LEU A 272 -0.27 -14.52 -8.29
CA LEU A 272 0.64 -14.75 -9.43
C LEU A 272 -0.09 -15.56 -10.49
N SER A 273 0.02 -15.15 -11.75
CA SER A 273 -0.60 -15.82 -12.89
C SER A 273 0.30 -15.78 -14.12
N ARG A 274 0.14 -16.76 -15.01
CA ARG A 274 0.75 -16.71 -16.35
C ARG A 274 0.02 -15.75 -17.29
N TRP A 275 -1.18 -15.32 -16.90
CA TRP A 275 -2.03 -14.42 -17.66
C TRP A 275 -2.17 -13.08 -16.93
N SER A 276 -2.12 -11.99 -17.68
CA SER A 276 -2.24 -10.64 -17.15
C SER A 276 -3.70 -10.25 -16.93
N PHE A 277 -4.19 -10.35 -15.68
CA PHE A 277 -5.53 -9.86 -15.29
C PHE A 277 -5.48 -8.86 -14.13
N PRO A 278 -4.78 -7.71 -14.30
CA PRO A 278 -4.51 -6.79 -13.20
C PRO A 278 -5.78 -6.26 -12.55
N VAL A 279 -6.73 -5.77 -13.35
CA VAL A 279 -8.00 -5.21 -12.83
C VAL A 279 -8.82 -6.27 -12.10
N ALA A 280 -8.93 -7.48 -12.67
CA ALA A 280 -9.71 -8.55 -12.08
C ALA A 280 -9.12 -9.01 -10.73
N PHE A 281 -7.80 -9.20 -10.67
CA PHE A 281 -7.12 -9.62 -9.46
C PHE A 281 -7.09 -8.53 -8.38
N ILE A 282 -6.96 -7.25 -8.76
CA ILE A 282 -7.12 -6.12 -7.84
C ILE A 282 -8.51 -6.17 -7.18
N ASN A 283 -9.56 -6.30 -8.00
CA ASN A 283 -10.94 -6.35 -7.50
C ASN A 283 -11.18 -7.58 -6.61
N PHE A 284 -10.61 -8.72 -6.97
CA PHE A 284 -10.72 -9.94 -6.17
C PHE A 284 -9.99 -9.83 -4.83
N LEU A 285 -8.76 -9.32 -4.82
CA LEU A 285 -8.00 -9.11 -3.58
C LEU A 285 -8.67 -8.07 -2.67
N ALA A 286 -9.22 -6.99 -3.24
CA ALA A 286 -10.01 -6.02 -2.49
C ALA A 286 -11.27 -6.65 -1.87
N PHE A 287 -11.98 -7.49 -2.64
CA PHE A 287 -13.10 -8.27 -2.15
C PHE A 287 -12.67 -9.18 -0.99
N LEU A 288 -11.61 -9.98 -1.16
CA LEU A 288 -11.12 -10.85 -0.09
C LEU A 288 -10.75 -10.07 1.17
N TYR A 289 -10.04 -8.95 1.01
CA TYR A 289 -9.66 -8.11 2.14
C TYR A 289 -10.90 -7.59 2.90
N SER A 290 -11.95 -7.18 2.19
CA SER A 290 -13.21 -6.75 2.81
C SER A 290 -13.92 -7.85 3.61
N ARG A 291 -13.74 -9.13 3.22
CA ARG A 291 -14.30 -10.29 3.95
C ARG A 291 -13.42 -10.72 5.12
N TRP A 292 -12.12 -10.44 5.03
CA TRP A 292 -11.17 -10.74 6.10
C TRP A 292 -11.26 -9.74 7.27
N GLN A 293 -11.69 -8.51 7.02
CA GLN A 293 -11.77 -7.48 8.07
C GLN A 293 -12.67 -7.89 9.25
N PRO A 294 -12.34 -7.50 10.50
CA PRO A 294 -13.14 -7.85 11.68
C PRO A 294 -14.61 -7.44 11.62
N ALA A 295 -14.95 -6.42 10.82
CA ALA A 295 -16.32 -5.97 10.60
C ALA A 295 -17.16 -6.95 9.77
N ALA A 296 -16.53 -7.91 9.08
CA ALA A 296 -17.17 -8.93 8.26
C ALA A 296 -17.33 -10.29 8.98
N LYS A 297 -17.22 -10.32 10.31
CA LYS A 297 -17.36 -11.55 11.13
C LYS A 297 -18.68 -12.32 10.94
N ASP A 298 -19.71 -11.65 10.43
CA ASP A 298 -21.03 -12.25 10.16
C ASP A 298 -21.17 -12.79 8.72
N ASP A 299 -20.08 -12.89 7.95
CA ASP A 299 -20.12 -13.50 6.63
C ASP A 299 -20.47 -15.00 6.74
N PRO A 300 -21.57 -15.47 6.12
CA PRO A 300 -21.97 -16.87 6.18
C PRO A 300 -21.03 -17.80 5.38
N ILE A 301 -20.17 -17.25 4.52
CA ILE A 301 -19.29 -18.03 3.64
C ILE A 301 -17.86 -18.00 4.20
N PRO A 302 -17.26 -19.16 4.48
CA PRO A 302 -15.86 -19.24 4.90
C PRO A 302 -14.91 -18.61 3.88
N PHE A 303 -13.88 -17.92 4.36
CA PHE A 303 -12.88 -17.23 3.54
C PHE A 303 -12.26 -18.15 2.47
N GLU A 304 -11.97 -19.40 2.83
CA GLU A 304 -11.38 -20.41 1.96
C GLU A 304 -12.28 -20.78 0.78
N LYS A 305 -13.60 -20.67 0.94
CA LYS A 305 -14.55 -20.99 -0.13
C LYS A 305 -14.50 -19.96 -1.24
N TYR A 306 -14.28 -18.68 -0.93
CA TYR A 306 -14.08 -17.64 -1.94
C TYR A 306 -12.76 -17.84 -2.71
N LEU A 307 -11.70 -18.21 -2.00
CA LEU A 307 -10.42 -18.56 -2.60
C LEU A 307 -10.54 -19.77 -3.53
N ALA A 308 -11.14 -20.87 -3.05
CA ALA A 308 -11.31 -22.09 -3.83
C ALA A 308 -12.18 -21.84 -5.07
N TYR A 309 -13.29 -21.11 -4.93
CA TYR A 309 -14.15 -20.77 -6.06
C TYR A 309 -13.37 -20.00 -7.14
N PHE A 310 -12.70 -18.91 -6.77
CA PHE A 310 -12.02 -18.07 -7.75
C PHE A 310 -10.77 -18.74 -8.36
N LEU A 311 -10.01 -19.49 -7.56
CA LEU A 311 -8.73 -20.06 -8.00
C LEU A 311 -8.86 -21.44 -8.67
N CYS A 312 -9.89 -22.21 -8.32
CA CYS A 312 -10.04 -23.60 -8.77
C CYS A 312 -11.27 -23.82 -9.66
N GLU A 313 -12.35 -23.07 -9.48
CA GLU A 313 -13.62 -23.30 -10.22
C GLU A 313 -13.82 -22.33 -11.38
N VAL A 314 -13.34 -21.09 -11.28
CA VAL A 314 -13.45 -20.10 -12.35
C VAL A 314 -12.52 -20.48 -13.51
N PRO A 315 -13.05 -20.72 -14.73
CA PRO A 315 -12.22 -21.04 -15.88
C PRO A 315 -11.49 -19.79 -16.38
N PHE A 316 -10.29 -19.98 -16.92
CA PHE A 316 -9.63 -18.92 -17.67
C PHE A 316 -10.37 -18.62 -18.99
N PRO A 317 -10.42 -17.35 -19.44
CA PRO A 317 -10.95 -17.00 -20.75
C PRO A 317 -10.23 -17.75 -21.86
N THR A 318 -10.96 -18.05 -22.93
CA THR A 318 -10.43 -18.71 -24.14
C THR A 318 -10.85 -17.94 -25.38
N GLN A 319 -10.32 -18.26 -26.56
CA GLN A 319 -10.78 -17.65 -27.81
C GLN A 319 -12.29 -17.89 -28.08
N ILE A 320 -12.83 -19.01 -27.59
CA ILE A 320 -14.25 -19.37 -27.74
C ILE A 320 -15.10 -18.68 -26.66
N MET A 321 -14.53 -18.47 -25.47
CA MET A 321 -15.16 -17.82 -24.34
C MET A 321 -14.28 -16.65 -23.87
N PRO A 322 -14.27 -15.53 -24.62
CA PRO A 322 -13.31 -14.45 -24.40
C PRO A 322 -13.61 -13.62 -23.15
N HIS A 323 -14.79 -13.76 -22.58
CA HIS A 323 -15.22 -13.02 -21.39
C HIS A 323 -15.77 -13.99 -20.36
N VAL A 324 -15.14 -14.05 -19.19
CA VAL A 324 -15.61 -14.81 -18.03
C VAL A 324 -15.97 -13.80 -16.95
N MET A 325 -17.26 -13.73 -16.63
CA MET A 325 -17.77 -12.88 -15.57
C MET A 325 -17.93 -13.70 -14.29
N VAL A 326 -17.31 -13.25 -13.21
CA VAL A 326 -17.37 -13.87 -11.89
C VAL A 326 -18.23 -12.99 -11.01
N GLU A 327 -19.39 -13.49 -10.60
CA GLU A 327 -20.27 -12.78 -9.68
C GLU A 327 -19.86 -13.05 -8.23
N LEU A 328 -19.30 -12.02 -7.59
CA LEU A 328 -19.08 -11.98 -6.15
C LEU A 328 -20.06 -10.97 -5.53
N CYS A 329 -20.43 -11.15 -4.25
CA CYS A 329 -21.47 -10.39 -3.55
C CYS A 329 -21.26 -8.86 -3.47
N ALA A 330 -20.19 -8.31 -4.04
CA ALA A 330 -19.89 -6.87 -4.05
C ALA A 330 -20.00 -6.26 -5.45
N ALA A 331 -19.29 -6.82 -6.43
CA ALA A 331 -19.29 -6.38 -7.82
C ALA A 331 -18.82 -7.54 -8.73
N PRO A 332 -19.30 -7.61 -9.98
CA PRO A 332 -18.84 -8.59 -10.93
C PRO A 332 -17.37 -8.33 -11.30
N ILE A 333 -16.59 -9.40 -11.38
CA ILE A 333 -15.20 -9.38 -11.83
C ILE A 333 -15.16 -9.94 -13.25
N LEU A 334 -14.60 -9.16 -14.19
CA LEU A 334 -14.47 -9.57 -15.58
C LEU A 334 -13.04 -10.03 -15.87
N LEU A 335 -12.89 -11.28 -16.29
CA LEU A 335 -11.68 -11.81 -16.91
C LEU A 335 -11.88 -11.80 -18.43
N SER A 336 -11.05 -11.05 -19.14
CA SER A 336 -11.09 -10.98 -20.60
C SER A 336 -9.87 -11.67 -21.19
N PHE A 337 -10.05 -12.44 -22.27
CA PHE A 337 -8.95 -13.03 -23.02
C PHE A 337 -7.99 -11.90 -23.44
N PRO A 338 -6.67 -12.04 -23.18
CA PRO A 338 -5.73 -10.98 -23.52
C PRO A 338 -5.67 -10.79 -25.03
N GLU A 339 -5.61 -9.54 -25.49
CA GLU A 339 -5.32 -9.22 -26.89
C GLU A 339 -3.89 -9.70 -27.22
N ASP A 340 -3.59 -10.02 -28.49
CA ASP A 340 -2.38 -10.74 -28.95
C ASP A 340 -1.02 -10.16 -28.50
N HIS A 341 -0.97 -8.96 -27.92
CA HIS A 341 0.22 -8.37 -27.31
C HIS A 341 0.52 -8.85 -25.87
N ASP A 342 -0.47 -9.44 -25.17
CA ASP A 342 -0.37 -9.90 -23.78
C ASP A 342 -0.46 -11.43 -23.62
N ALA A 343 -0.72 -12.17 -24.70
CA ALA A 343 -0.72 -13.62 -24.71
C ALA A 343 0.71 -14.16 -24.91
N VAL A 344 1.27 -14.80 -23.88
CA VAL A 344 2.51 -15.58 -24.04
C VAL A 344 2.16 -16.82 -24.87
N PHE A 345 2.56 -16.83 -26.14
CA PHE A 345 2.51 -18.03 -26.97
C PHE A 345 3.38 -19.12 -26.33
N LYS A 346 2.79 -20.32 -26.19
CA LYS A 346 3.42 -21.53 -25.66
C LYS A 346 4.57 -22.02 -26.53
#